data_AF-A0A482XPR7-F1
#
_entry.id   AF-A0A482XPR7-F1
#
_cell.length_a   1.000
_cell.length_b   1.000
_cell.length_c   1.000
_cell.angle_alpha   90.00
_cell.angle_beta   90.00
_cell.angle_gamma   90.00
#
_symmetry.space_group_name_H-M   'P 1'
#
loop_
_entity.id
_entity.type
_entity.pdbx_description
1 polymer ?
#
loop_
_entity_poly.entity_id
_entity_poly.type
_entity_poly.pdbx_seq_one_letter_code
_entity_poly.pdbx_strand_id
1 'polypeptide(L)' 'MIDWAINERVVEVHYYVVESPRNEGKDFFEINMQTGEVFTKVIFDREKQGAYALEVEARDAAPSARPNSNGMPNSGPPQ' A
#
# COMPACT_ATOMS: atom_id res chain seq x y z
N MET A 1 28.12 20.52 -23.04
CA MET A 1 27.45 20.52 -21.73
C MET A 1 26.00 20.91 -21.95
N ILE A 2 25.08 19.94 -21.97
CA ILE A 2 23.67 20.14 -21.63
C ILE A 2 23.22 18.81 -21.01
N ASP A 3 23.13 18.76 -19.69
CA ASP A 3 22.48 17.66 -18.98
C ASP A 3 20.97 17.78 -19.23
N TRP A 4 20.43 16.91 -20.06
CA TRP A 4 19.00 16.68 -20.19
C TRP A 4 18.58 15.81 -19.01
N ALA A 5 18.59 16.37 -17.80
CA ALA A 5 18.02 15.67 -16.66
C ALA A 5 16.54 15.39 -17.00
N ILE A 6 16.27 14.13 -17.36
CA ILE A 6 14.93 13.56 -17.33
C ILE A 6 14.44 13.93 -15.93
N ASN A 7 13.39 14.75 -15.85
CA ASN A 7 12.62 14.83 -14.61
C ASN A 7 12.04 13.44 -14.41
N GLU A 8 12.80 12.55 -13.77
CA GLU A 8 12.27 11.36 -13.15
C GLU A 8 11.23 11.88 -12.16
N ARG A 9 9.97 11.89 -12.60
CA ARG A 9 8.87 12.04 -11.68
C ARG A 9 8.97 10.85 -10.75
N VAL A 10 9.61 11.07 -9.61
CA VAL A 10 9.51 10.18 -8.47
C VAL A 10 8.03 10.21 -8.08
N VAL A 11 7.32 9.16 -8.45
CA VAL A 11 5.95 8.95 -8.01
C VAL A 11 6.06 8.45 -6.58
N GLU A 12 5.68 9.29 -5.62
CA GLU A 12 5.63 8.88 -4.23
C GLU A 12 4.44 7.93 -4.04
N VAL A 13 4.73 6.73 -3.54
CA VAL A 13 3.74 5.69 -3.24
C VAL A 13 3.78 5.40 -1.76
N HIS A 14 2.62 5.40 -1.11
CA HIS A 14 2.48 5.06 0.31
C HIS A 14 1.70 3.76 0.48
N TYR A 15 2.17 2.92 1.40
CA TYR A 15 1.59 1.59 1.66
C TYR A 15 0.84 1.55 2.99
N TYR A 16 -0.30 0.85 3.02
CA TYR A 16 -1.14 0.68 4.20
C TYR A 16 -1.67 -0.73 4.31
N VAL A 17 -1.86 -1.21 5.54
CA VAL A 17 -2.65 -2.42 5.81
C VAL A 17 -4.13 -2.05 5.72
N VAL A 18 -4.91 -2.82 4.96
CA VAL A 18 -6.34 -2.54 4.76
C VAL A 18 -7.14 -2.91 6.02
N GLU A 19 -7.93 -1.97 6.53
CA GLU A 19 -8.86 -2.23 7.64
C GLU A 19 -10.12 -2.92 7.10
N SER A 20 -10.12 -4.26 7.16
CA SER A 20 -11.22 -5.10 6.67
C SER A 20 -11.41 -6.31 7.58
N PRO A 21 -12.64 -6.77 7.85
CA PRO A 21 -12.89 -8.04 8.54
C PRO A 21 -12.31 -9.26 7.81
N ARG A 22 -12.00 -9.15 6.52
CA ARG A 22 -11.40 -10.21 5.71
C ARG A 22 -9.87 -10.23 5.81
N ASN A 23 -9.26 -9.19 6.38
CA ASN A 23 -7.83 -9.08 6.53
C ASN A 23 -7.37 -9.75 7.83
N GLU A 24 -7.18 -11.06 7.78
CA GLU A 24 -6.79 -11.90 8.92
C GLU A 24 -5.46 -11.47 9.55
N GLY A 25 -4.56 -10.91 8.74
CA GLY A 25 -3.21 -10.50 9.15
C GLY A 25 -3.12 -9.12 9.79
N LYS A 26 -4.18 -8.29 9.75
CA LYS A 26 -4.07 -6.85 10.05
C LYS A 26 -3.48 -6.52 11.44
N ASP A 27 -3.76 -7.37 12.43
CA ASP A 27 -3.33 -7.18 13.81
C ASP A 27 -1.94 -7.80 14.08
N PHE A 28 -1.44 -8.65 13.18
CA PHE A 28 -0.22 -9.43 13.38
C PHE A 28 0.97 -8.92 12.56
N PHE A 29 0.71 -8.10 11.54
CA PHE A 29 1.72 -7.53 10.65
C PHE A 29 1.68 -6.00 10.64
N GLU A 30 2.82 -5.38 10.39
CA GLU A 30 2.96 -3.97 10.02
C GLU A 30 3.63 -3.85 8.66
N ILE A 31 3.38 -2.74 7.97
CA ILE A 31 4.02 -2.40 6.70
C ILE A 31 4.71 -1.05 6.83
N ASN A 32 5.95 -0.95 6.36
CA ASN A 32 6.64 0.31 6.23
C ASN A 32 5.96 1.14 5.13
N MET A 33 5.43 2.30 5.50
CA MET A 33 4.65 3.15 4.60
C MET A 33 5.43 3.64 3.37
N GLN A 34 6.76 3.76 3.46
CA GLN A 34 7.61 4.27 2.38
C GLN A 34 8.18 3.15 1.50
N THR A 35 8.56 2.02 2.10
CA THR A 35 9.26 0.94 1.39
C THR A 35 8.35 -0.23 1.00
N GLY A 36 7.20 -0.38 1.66
CA GLY A 36 6.32 -1.53 1.51
C GLY A 36 6.83 -2.79 2.21
N GLU A 37 7.93 -2.72 2.97
CA GLU A 37 8.45 -3.85 3.74
C GLU A 37 7.47 -4.27 4.83
N VAL A 38 7.21 -5.57 4.93
CA VAL A 38 6.27 -6.14 5.90
C VAL A 38 7.04 -6.78 7.06
N PHE A 39 6.65 -6.44 8.28
CA PHE A 39 7.24 -6.98 9.51
C PHE A 39 6.18 -7.63 10.38
N THR A 40 6.61 -8.60 11.19
CA THR A 40 5.76 -9.29 12.15
C THR A 40 5.69 -8.51 13.46
N LYS A 41 4.50 -8.22 13.97
CA LYS A 41 4.31 -7.57 15.28
C LYS A 41 4.45 -8.54 16.46
N VAL A 42 4.37 -9.84 16.18
CA VAL A 42 4.33 -10.91 17.18
C VAL A 42 5.22 -12.07 16.76
N ILE A 43 5.55 -12.93 17.74
CA ILE A 43 6.16 -14.24 17.47
C ILE A 43 5.05 -15.23 17.16
N PHE A 44 5.10 -15.86 15.98
CA PHE A 44 4.09 -16.82 15.55
C PHE A 44 4.35 -18.23 16.05
N ASP A 45 3.27 -18.87 16.49
CA ASP A 45 3.19 -20.31 16.66
C ASP A 45 2.62 -20.94 15.37
N ARG A 46 3.50 -21.44 14.51
CA ARG A 46 3.13 -21.97 13.19
C ARG A 46 2.36 -23.28 13.24
N GLU A 47 2.32 -23.96 14.39
CA GLU A 47 1.48 -25.15 14.57
C GLU A 47 0.00 -24.78 14.77
N LYS A 48 -0.27 -23.58 15.31
CA LYS A 48 -1.64 -23.06 15.47
C LYS A 48 -2.20 -22.46 14.19
N GLN A 49 -1.38 -21.69 13.47
CA GLN A 49 -1.78 -21.08 12.20
C GLN A 49 -0.56 -20.93 11.29
N GLY A 50 -0.59 -21.66 10.17
CA GLY A 50 0.52 -21.69 9.21
C GLY A 50 0.51 -20.52 8.21
N ALA A 51 -0.62 -19.84 8.03
CA ALA A 51 -0.79 -18.78 7.05
C ALA A 51 -1.83 -17.74 7.49
N TYR A 52 -1.64 -16.51 7.04
CA TYR A 52 -2.55 -15.38 7.23
C TYR A 52 -2.79 -14.71 5.88
N ALA A 53 -4.04 -14.40 5.55
CA ALA A 53 -4.32 -13.48 4.46
C ALA A 53 -4.06 -12.04 4.92
N LEU A 54 -3.08 -11.37 4.30
CA LEU A 54 -2.77 -9.97 4.55
C LEU A 54 -3.17 -9.11 3.34
N GLU A 55 -4.14 -8.23 3.54
CA GLU A 55 -4.58 -7.26 2.54
C GLU A 55 -3.84 -5.92 2.75
N VAL A 56 -3.22 -5.41 1.69
CA VAL A 56 -2.49 -4.14 1.69
C VAL A 56 -2.92 -3.28 0.50
N GLU A 57 -2.88 -1.97 0.67
CA GLU A 57 -3.13 -0.99 -0.38
C GLU A 57 -1.89 -0.13 -0.61
N ALA A 58 -1.68 0.25 -1.87
CA ALA A 58 -0.66 1.22 -2.28
C ALA A 58 -1.38 2.43 -2.89
N ARG A 59 -1.02 3.63 -2.45
CA ARG A 59 -1.61 4.89 -2.90
C ARG A 59 -0.53 5.75 -3.50
N ASP A 60 -0.66 6.10 -4.78
CA ASP A 60 0.18 7.12 -5.41
C ASP A 60 -0.46 8.51 -5.26
N ALA A 61 0.39 9.54 -5.35
CA ALA A 61 -0.08 10.93 -5.40
C ALA A 61 -0.54 11.36 -6.82
N ALA A 62 -0.78 10.42 -7.73
CA ALA A 62 -1.12 10.77 -9.10
C ALA A 62 -2.58 11.28 -9.16
N PRO A 63 -2.83 12.44 -9.79
CA PRO A 63 -4.20 12.87 -10.04
C PRO A 63 -4.88 11.83 -10.93
N SER A 64 -6.13 11.52 -10.64
CA SER A 64 -6.89 10.55 -11.43
C SER A 64 -6.83 10.91 -12.93
N ALA A 65 -6.53 9.91 -13.76
CA ALA A 65 -6.56 10.01 -15.21
C ALA A 65 -7.97 10.31 -15.77
N ARG A 66 -9.02 10.32 -14.94
CA ARG A 66 -10.37 10.70 -15.33
C ARG A 66 -10.47 12.23 -15.41
N PRO A 67 -10.83 12.80 -16.58
CA PRO A 67 -11.22 14.19 -16.67
C PRO A 67 -12.38 14.45 -15.69
N ASN A 68 -12.31 15.55 -14.91
CA ASN A 68 -13.29 15.95 -13.89
C ASN A 68 -13.27 15.20 -12.55
N SER A 69 -12.16 14.55 -12.19
CA SER A 69 -11.97 13.95 -10.85
C SER A 69 -11.69 14.96 -9.73
N ASN A 70 -11.63 16.27 -10.03
CA ASN A 70 -11.21 17.34 -9.11
C ASN A 70 -9.86 17.04 -8.40
N GLY A 71 -8.99 16.24 -9.02
CA GLY A 71 -7.71 15.85 -8.44
C GLY A 71 -7.79 14.72 -7.40
N MET A 72 -8.96 14.12 -7.17
CA MET A 72 -9.09 12.94 -6.30
C MET A 72 -8.41 11.72 -6.95
N PRO A 73 -7.63 10.93 -6.21
CA PRO A 73 -7.10 9.65 -6.68
C PRO A 73 -8.22 8.69 -7.09
N ASN A 74 -7.92 7.71 -7.95
CA ASN A 74 -8.89 6.66 -8.27
C ASN A 74 -9.11 5.78 -7.02
N SER A 75 -10.35 5.68 -6.53
CA SER A 75 -10.74 4.70 -5.51
C SER A 75 -11.39 3.48 -6.16
N GLY A 76 -11.06 2.28 -5.66
CA GLY A 76 -11.78 1.05 -5.99
C GLY A 76 -13.21 1.09 -5.42
N PRO A 77 -14.13 0.21 -5.88
CA PRO A 77 -15.46 0.11 -5.29
C PRO A 77 -15.36 -0.23 -3.79
N PRO A 78 -16.19 0.38 -2.92
CA PRO A 78 -16.25 -0.01 -1.51
C PRO A 78 -16.67 -1.48 -1.41
N GLN A 79 -15.93 -2.27 -0.61
CA GLN A 79 -16.28 -3.64 -0.28
C GLN A 79 -17.27 -3.72 0.87
#